data_AF-X1GM60-F1
#
_entry.id   AF-X1GM60-F1
#
_cell.length_a   1.000
_cell.length_b   1.000
_cell.length_c   1.000
_cell.angle_alpha   90.00
_cell.angle_beta   90.00
_cell.angle_gamma   90.00
#
_symmetry.space_group_name_H-M   'P 1'
#
loop_
_entity.id
_entity.type
_entity.pdbx_description
1 polymer ?
#
loop_
_entity_poly.entity_id
_entity_poly.type
_entity_poly.pdbx_seq_one_letter_code
_entity_poly.pdbx_strand_id
1 'polypeptide(L)'
;DMCLAALVRIIDRENDFTLSNYGRYLEEHPPTYLAQLKGGENDLGTSWSCFHGVDRWYRDCGCTTGGKEGWNQKWRAPLRDALIHLRDSLKNIFVNEIPNFSGTDPQKIRNHYIEVLTNRIKREDFARKYLDKAPASNQETLESFFSLLEGQKFSMSMFTSCGWFFADLSGIETIQNLAFAVRAVKLYTRFTEEELLDNFITELELAQSNIKDVGSGRDIVETVILILQKKLWFGASLFIFRELVETEDSKQEVYGIFKRESLSIEKKDNSFHGEIEVTALPTLEKNIFFFTTDQVEPF
;
A
#
# COMPACT_ATOMS: atom_id res chain seq x y z
N ASP A 1 -9.87 -26.31 -8.04
CA ASP A 1 -9.51 -27.53 -8.78
C ASP A 1 -10.59 -28.60 -8.81
N MET A 2 -11.14 -29.04 -7.66
CA MET A 2 -12.11 -30.16 -7.65
C MET A 2 -13.40 -29.90 -8.45
N CYS A 3 -14.04 -28.73 -8.30
CA CYS A 3 -15.31 -28.46 -9.00
C CYS A 3 -15.12 -28.32 -10.52
N LEU A 4 -14.06 -27.65 -10.97
CA LEU A 4 -13.78 -27.50 -12.40
C LEU A 4 -13.40 -28.84 -13.03
N ALA A 5 -12.56 -29.63 -12.38
CA ALA A 5 -12.19 -30.96 -12.89
C ALA A 5 -13.40 -31.90 -12.94
N ALA A 6 -14.31 -31.84 -11.97
CA ALA A 6 -15.55 -32.59 -11.99
C ALA A 6 -16.46 -32.14 -13.16
N LEU A 7 -16.62 -30.82 -13.35
CA LEU A 7 -17.39 -30.26 -14.44
C LEU A 7 -16.85 -30.67 -15.82
N VAL A 8 -15.54 -30.58 -16.03
CA VAL A 8 -14.88 -31.03 -17.28
C VAL A 8 -15.20 -32.50 -17.56
N ARG A 9 -15.07 -33.37 -16.56
CA ARG A 9 -15.36 -34.81 -16.74
C ARG A 9 -16.82 -35.10 -17.08
N ILE A 10 -17.75 -34.31 -16.57
CA ILE A 10 -19.19 -34.45 -16.88
C ILE A 10 -19.41 -34.04 -18.34
N ILE A 11 -18.87 -32.89 -18.74
CA ILE A 11 -19.00 -32.36 -20.09
C ILE A 11 -18.39 -33.31 -21.13
N ASP A 12 -17.19 -33.85 -20.87
CA ASP A 12 -16.52 -34.79 -21.77
C ASP A 12 -17.29 -36.12 -21.93
N ARG A 13 -18.08 -36.53 -20.92
CA ARG A 13 -18.88 -37.76 -20.97
C ARG A 13 -20.17 -37.58 -21.73
N GLU A 14 -20.85 -36.46 -21.50
CA GLU A 14 -22.20 -36.22 -22.01
C GLU A 14 -22.20 -35.53 -23.38
N ASN A 15 -21.12 -34.82 -23.76
CA ASN A 15 -20.97 -34.11 -25.04
C ASN A 15 -22.07 -33.06 -25.34
N ASP A 16 -22.87 -32.68 -24.34
CA ASP A 16 -23.99 -31.75 -24.49
C ASP A 16 -23.59 -30.27 -24.36
N PHE A 17 -22.38 -29.99 -23.87
CA PHE A 17 -21.89 -28.63 -23.64
C PHE A 17 -20.47 -28.44 -24.18
N THR A 18 -20.15 -27.22 -24.62
CA THR A 18 -18.79 -26.82 -24.98
C THR A 18 -18.25 -25.85 -23.94
N LEU A 19 -17.12 -26.16 -23.31
CA LEU A 19 -16.43 -25.23 -22.44
C LEU A 19 -15.84 -24.07 -23.26
N SER A 20 -16.22 -22.85 -22.90
CA SER A 20 -15.74 -21.62 -23.51
C SER A 20 -15.59 -20.52 -22.46
N ASN A 21 -14.86 -19.47 -22.81
CA ASN A 21 -14.80 -18.25 -22.01
C ASN A 21 -15.73 -17.18 -22.61
N TYR A 22 -16.03 -16.15 -21.83
CA TYR A 22 -17.00 -15.13 -22.24
C TYR A 22 -16.54 -14.31 -23.47
N GLY A 23 -15.23 -14.08 -23.62
CA GLY A 23 -14.69 -13.35 -24.77
C GLY A 23 -14.92 -14.09 -26.09
N ARG A 24 -14.56 -15.37 -26.14
CA ARG A 24 -14.82 -16.22 -27.32
C ARG A 24 -16.31 -16.33 -27.63
N TYR A 25 -17.14 -16.54 -26.61
CA TYR A 25 -18.59 -16.63 -26.80
C TYR A 25 -19.16 -15.36 -27.45
N LEU A 26 -18.71 -14.17 -27.01
CA LEU A 26 -19.16 -12.89 -27.55
C LEU A 26 -18.63 -12.59 -28.97
N GLU A 27 -17.44 -13.09 -29.33
CA GLU A 27 -16.95 -13.00 -30.72
C GLU A 27 -17.81 -13.83 -31.69
N GLU A 28 -18.18 -15.04 -31.27
CA GLU A 28 -19.04 -15.93 -32.05
C GLU A 28 -20.53 -15.50 -32.02
N HIS A 29 -20.96 -14.83 -30.94
CA HIS A 29 -22.35 -14.44 -30.68
C HIS A 29 -22.44 -12.98 -30.21
N PRO A 30 -22.28 -12.00 -31.12
CA PRO A 30 -22.33 -10.58 -30.75
C PRO A 30 -23.66 -10.20 -30.09
N PRO A 31 -23.66 -9.34 -29.05
CA PRO A 31 -24.87 -8.97 -28.33
C PRO A 31 -25.82 -8.16 -29.23
N THR A 32 -27.09 -8.57 -29.27
CA THR A 32 -28.16 -7.90 -30.06
C THR A 32 -29.12 -7.09 -29.20
N TYR A 33 -28.98 -7.15 -27.88
CA TYR A 33 -29.82 -6.43 -26.91
C TYR A 33 -28.96 -5.58 -25.98
N LEU A 34 -29.53 -4.46 -25.55
CA LEU A 34 -28.97 -3.64 -24.49
C LEU A 34 -29.62 -4.01 -23.15
N ALA A 35 -28.79 -4.15 -22.12
CA ALA A 35 -29.25 -4.28 -20.75
C ALA A 35 -29.04 -2.94 -20.03
N GLN A 36 -30.11 -2.43 -19.40
CA GLN A 36 -29.98 -1.30 -18.50
C GLN A 36 -29.60 -1.82 -17.11
N LEU A 37 -28.44 -1.36 -16.60
CA LEU A 37 -28.03 -1.68 -15.25
C LEU A 37 -28.84 -0.85 -14.25
N LYS A 38 -29.19 -1.46 -13.11
CA LYS A 38 -29.81 -0.73 -12.01
C LYS A 38 -28.79 0.26 -11.44
N GLY A 39 -29.18 1.53 -11.33
CA GLY A 39 -28.35 2.59 -10.75
C GLY A 39 -28.06 2.41 -9.26
N GLY A 40 -28.83 1.58 -8.54
CA GLY A 40 -28.68 1.43 -7.10
C GLY A 40 -29.11 2.69 -6.34
N GLU A 41 -28.68 2.81 -5.08
CA GLU A 41 -28.99 3.99 -4.27
C GLU A 41 -28.19 5.21 -4.74
N ASN A 42 -28.88 6.34 -4.93
CA ASN A 42 -28.30 7.61 -5.40
C ASN A 42 -27.43 7.48 -6.67
N ASP A 43 -27.76 6.50 -7.53
CA ASP A 43 -27.02 6.19 -8.76
C ASP A 43 -25.55 5.77 -8.54
N LEU A 44 -25.21 5.29 -7.33
CA LEU A 44 -23.85 4.84 -6.97
C LEU A 44 -23.51 3.42 -7.48
N GLY A 45 -24.50 2.69 -7.99
CA GLY A 45 -24.37 1.34 -8.51
C GLY A 45 -24.92 0.26 -7.58
N THR A 46 -25.00 -0.96 -8.13
CA THR A 46 -25.33 -2.17 -7.38
C THR A 46 -24.09 -3.00 -7.10
N SER A 47 -24.19 -3.98 -6.19
CA SER A 47 -23.14 -4.97 -5.98
C SER A 47 -23.71 -6.38 -5.94
N TRP A 48 -22.86 -7.35 -6.22
CA TRP A 48 -23.20 -8.76 -6.14
C TRP A 48 -23.27 -9.31 -4.70
N SER A 49 -22.75 -8.59 -3.71
CA SER A 49 -22.53 -9.09 -2.34
C SER A 49 -23.14 -8.22 -1.24
N CYS A 50 -23.91 -7.20 -1.61
CA CYS A 50 -24.72 -6.41 -0.71
C CYS A 50 -26.08 -6.14 -1.35
N PHE A 51 -27.15 -6.44 -0.62
CA PHE A 51 -28.52 -6.17 -1.09
C PHE A 51 -28.81 -4.65 -1.19
N HIS A 52 -28.05 -3.84 -0.44
CA HIS A 52 -28.13 -2.38 -0.40
C HIS A 52 -27.12 -1.73 -1.36
N GLY A 53 -26.94 -2.29 -2.56
CA GLY A 53 -26.03 -1.73 -3.56
C GLY A 53 -24.58 -1.66 -3.08
N VAL A 54 -23.98 -0.48 -3.08
CA VAL A 54 -22.57 -0.26 -2.66
C VAL A 54 -22.41 0.29 -1.24
N ASP A 55 -23.49 0.33 -0.47
CA ASP A 55 -23.49 0.90 0.89
C ASP A 55 -22.49 0.24 1.84
N ARG A 56 -22.27 -1.07 1.68
CA ARG A 56 -21.32 -1.85 2.49
C ARG A 56 -19.94 -1.18 2.55
N TRP A 57 -19.54 -0.45 1.50
CA TRP A 57 -18.20 0.14 1.41
C TRP A 57 -18.11 1.60 1.90
N TYR A 58 -19.20 2.19 2.40
CA TYR A 58 -19.16 3.56 2.88
C TYR A 58 -20.07 3.90 4.07
N ARG A 59 -21.03 3.05 4.45
CA ARG A 59 -21.90 3.31 5.60
C ARG A 59 -22.37 2.03 6.29
N ASP A 60 -23.06 2.21 7.41
CA ASP A 60 -23.76 1.13 8.10
C ASP A 60 -25.07 0.78 7.38
N CYS A 61 -25.03 -0.21 6.49
CA CYS A 61 -26.22 -0.79 5.86
C CYS A 61 -26.78 -2.00 6.60
N GLY A 62 -26.27 -2.33 7.80
CA GLY A 62 -26.65 -3.52 8.56
C GLY A 62 -26.17 -4.85 7.98
N CYS A 63 -25.58 -4.86 6.78
CA CYS A 63 -24.92 -6.05 6.25
C CYS A 63 -23.61 -6.30 7.00
N THR A 64 -23.60 -7.38 7.78
CA THR A 64 -22.41 -7.86 8.49
C THR A 64 -21.88 -9.16 7.90
N THR A 65 -20.58 -9.36 8.03
CA THR A 65 -19.91 -10.62 7.73
C THR A 65 -18.93 -10.89 8.86
N GLY A 66 -19.21 -11.95 9.64
CA GLY A 66 -18.61 -12.15 10.96
C GLY A 66 -19.21 -11.22 12.02
N GLY A 67 -18.60 -11.22 13.21
CA GLY A 67 -18.99 -10.38 14.35
C GLY A 67 -19.92 -11.04 15.36
N LYS A 68 -20.20 -10.32 16.45
CA LYS A 68 -21.06 -10.76 17.55
C LYS A 68 -22.41 -10.02 17.50
N GLU A 69 -23.38 -10.54 18.25
CA GLU A 69 -24.63 -9.83 18.49
C GLU A 69 -24.35 -8.41 19.03
N GLY A 70 -25.08 -7.42 18.50
CA GLY A 70 -24.93 -6.00 18.86
C GLY A 70 -23.82 -5.24 18.12
N TRP A 71 -22.98 -5.92 17.32
CA TRP A 71 -22.00 -5.23 16.48
C TRP A 71 -22.66 -4.47 15.33
N ASN A 72 -22.09 -3.32 14.98
CA ASN A 72 -22.57 -2.43 13.94
C ASN A 72 -21.42 -1.94 13.05
N GLN A 73 -21.77 -1.28 11.94
CA GLN A 73 -20.80 -0.83 10.93
C GLN A 73 -20.76 0.70 10.83
N LYS A 74 -21.15 1.42 11.89
CA LYS A 74 -21.14 2.89 11.95
C LYS A 74 -19.75 3.48 11.78
N TRP A 75 -18.70 2.72 12.04
CA TRP A 75 -17.30 3.12 11.83
C TRP A 75 -16.94 3.36 10.35
N ARG A 76 -17.68 2.80 9.39
CA ARG A 76 -17.34 2.88 7.95
C ARG A 76 -17.39 4.29 7.40
N ALA A 77 -18.42 5.06 7.79
CA ALA A 77 -18.60 6.44 7.34
C ALA A 77 -17.46 7.36 7.83
N PRO A 78 -17.20 7.50 9.15
CA PRO A 78 -16.10 8.34 9.63
C PRO A 78 -14.73 7.88 9.14
N LEU A 79 -14.49 6.57 9.00
CA LEU A 79 -13.27 6.08 8.38
C LEU A 79 -13.14 6.57 6.93
N ARG A 80 -14.20 6.45 6.14
CA ARG A 80 -14.17 6.85 4.72
C ARG A 80 -14.00 8.35 4.57
N ASP A 81 -14.65 9.14 5.42
CA ASP A 81 -14.52 10.59 5.44
C ASP A 81 -13.07 11.00 5.74
N ALA A 82 -12.46 10.42 6.79
CA ALA A 82 -11.06 10.66 7.13
C ALA A 82 -10.09 10.29 5.99
N LEU A 83 -10.33 9.15 5.32
CA LEU A 83 -9.53 8.75 4.16
C LEU A 83 -9.75 9.68 2.95
N ILE A 84 -10.95 10.20 2.75
CA ILE A 84 -11.26 11.16 1.68
C ILE A 84 -10.56 12.49 1.91
N HIS A 85 -10.65 13.05 3.11
CA HIS A 85 -9.96 14.30 3.46
C HIS A 85 -8.44 14.14 3.31
N LEU A 86 -7.87 13.07 3.85
CA LEU A 86 -6.45 12.76 3.66
C LEU A 86 -6.09 12.66 2.18
N ARG A 87 -6.84 11.90 1.38
CA ARG A 87 -6.60 11.76 -0.07
C ARG A 87 -6.56 13.13 -0.75
N ASP A 88 -7.48 14.01 -0.41
CA ASP A 88 -7.61 15.32 -1.05
C ASP A 88 -6.45 16.24 -0.66
N SER A 89 -6.01 16.24 0.60
CA SER A 89 -4.78 16.92 1.03
C SER A 89 -3.55 16.40 0.29
N LEU A 90 -3.36 15.07 0.24
CA LEU A 90 -2.23 14.47 -0.48
C LEU A 90 -2.29 14.76 -2.00
N LYS A 91 -3.47 14.78 -2.61
CA LYS A 91 -3.64 15.14 -4.01
C LYS A 91 -3.21 16.59 -4.27
N ASN A 92 -3.57 17.51 -3.39
CA ASN A 92 -3.20 18.93 -3.53
C ASN A 92 -1.68 19.11 -3.43
N ILE A 93 -1.04 18.50 -2.42
CA ILE A 93 0.42 18.51 -2.29
C ILE A 93 1.07 17.95 -3.56
N PHE A 94 0.61 16.81 -4.06
CA PHE A 94 1.17 16.20 -5.27
C PHE A 94 1.09 17.10 -6.50
N VAL A 95 -0.07 17.72 -6.74
CA VAL A 95 -0.27 18.62 -7.89
C VAL A 95 0.57 19.88 -7.78
N ASN A 96 0.84 20.36 -6.57
CA ASN A 96 1.65 21.55 -6.32
C ASN A 96 3.17 21.27 -6.38
N GLU A 97 3.61 20.08 -5.96
CA GLU A 97 5.03 19.73 -5.90
C GLU A 97 5.59 19.21 -7.22
N ILE A 98 4.85 18.37 -7.96
CA ILE A 98 5.34 17.79 -9.22
C ILE A 98 5.85 18.83 -10.24
N PRO A 99 5.22 20.03 -10.39
CA PRO A 99 5.72 21.09 -11.26
C PRO A 99 7.15 21.58 -10.96
N ASN A 100 7.67 21.36 -9.74
CA ASN A 100 9.06 21.65 -9.37
C ASN A 100 10.04 20.65 -10.02
N PHE A 101 9.57 19.46 -10.38
CA PHE A 101 10.35 18.36 -10.95
C PHE A 101 10.14 18.19 -12.45
N SER A 102 8.91 18.45 -12.93
CA SER A 102 8.48 18.15 -14.30
C SER A 102 7.65 19.25 -14.96
N GLY A 103 7.80 19.43 -16.27
CA GLY A 103 6.85 20.15 -17.12
C GLY A 103 5.62 19.31 -17.53
N THR A 104 5.66 17.99 -17.29
CA THR A 104 4.56 17.09 -17.63
C THR A 104 3.43 17.17 -16.60
N ASP A 105 2.18 17.05 -17.07
CA ASP A 105 0.99 16.99 -16.20
C ASP A 105 1.14 15.94 -15.08
N PRO A 106 0.93 16.30 -13.79
CA PRO A 106 1.12 15.38 -12.67
C PRO A 106 0.31 14.09 -12.77
N GLN A 107 -0.92 14.15 -13.28
CA GLN A 107 -1.79 12.97 -13.41
C GLN A 107 -1.24 11.99 -14.45
N LYS A 108 -0.70 12.51 -15.57
CA LYS A 108 -0.02 11.68 -16.57
C LYS A 108 1.19 10.97 -15.97
N ILE A 109 2.04 11.66 -15.21
CA ILE A 109 3.21 11.03 -14.57
C ILE A 109 2.76 9.93 -13.60
N ARG A 110 1.79 10.23 -12.72
CA ARG A 110 1.22 9.24 -11.80
C ARG A 110 0.69 8.00 -12.52
N ASN A 111 -0.04 8.19 -13.62
CA ASN A 111 -0.61 7.06 -14.38
C ASN A 111 0.48 6.22 -15.06
N HIS A 112 1.52 6.85 -15.62
CA HIS A 112 2.66 6.13 -16.21
C HIS A 112 3.53 5.41 -15.18
N TYR A 113 3.46 5.80 -13.90
CA TYR A 113 4.21 5.14 -12.83
C TYR A 113 3.86 3.64 -12.67
N ILE A 114 2.73 3.19 -13.22
CA ILE A 114 2.40 1.76 -13.32
C ILE A 114 3.50 0.95 -14.03
N GLU A 115 4.23 1.56 -14.97
CA GLU A 115 5.34 0.92 -15.68
C GLU A 115 6.50 0.58 -14.72
N VAL A 116 6.75 1.42 -13.71
CA VAL A 116 7.71 1.14 -12.63
C VAL A 116 7.16 0.07 -11.69
N LEU A 117 5.90 0.20 -11.27
CA LEU A 117 5.27 -0.75 -10.34
C LEU A 117 5.15 -2.17 -10.91
N THR A 118 5.08 -2.30 -12.23
CA THR A 118 5.03 -3.58 -12.95
C THR A 118 6.38 -4.03 -13.49
N ASN A 119 7.47 -3.39 -13.07
CA ASN A 119 8.85 -3.68 -13.48
C ASN A 119 9.12 -3.63 -15.00
N ARG A 120 8.30 -2.88 -15.76
CA ARG A 120 8.52 -2.66 -17.20
C ARG A 120 9.63 -1.64 -17.46
N ILE A 121 9.80 -0.68 -16.56
CA ILE A 121 10.84 0.36 -16.62
C ILE A 121 11.49 0.49 -15.24
N LYS A 122 12.81 0.69 -15.19
CA LYS A 122 13.53 0.95 -13.93
C LYS A 122 13.28 2.39 -13.46
N ARG A 123 13.44 2.64 -12.15
CA ARG A 123 13.24 3.98 -11.58
C ARG A 123 14.16 5.01 -12.22
N GLU A 124 15.41 4.67 -12.50
CA GLU A 124 16.38 5.57 -13.11
C GLU A 124 15.98 5.99 -14.53
N ASP A 125 15.44 5.07 -15.32
CA ASP A 125 14.91 5.34 -16.65
C ASP A 125 13.66 6.22 -16.59
N PHE A 126 12.77 5.94 -15.64
CA PHE A 126 11.56 6.74 -15.41
C PHE A 126 11.92 8.17 -14.97
N ALA A 127 12.87 8.32 -14.06
CA ALA A 127 13.38 9.60 -13.60
C ALA A 127 14.00 10.40 -14.76
N ARG A 128 14.85 9.79 -15.60
CA ARG A 128 15.41 10.44 -16.80
C ARG A 128 14.34 10.94 -17.77
N LYS A 129 13.22 10.24 -17.87
CA LYS A 129 12.11 10.59 -18.76
C LYS A 129 11.27 11.76 -18.24
N TYR A 130 11.06 11.86 -16.93
CA TYR A 130 10.09 12.79 -16.35
C TYR A 130 10.69 13.94 -15.52
N LEU A 131 11.96 13.84 -15.08
CA LEU A 131 12.68 14.93 -14.42
C LEU A 131 13.35 15.84 -15.46
N ASP A 132 12.59 16.79 -16.00
CA ASP A 132 13.07 17.77 -16.99
C ASP A 132 13.38 19.16 -16.39
N LYS A 133 12.97 19.43 -15.15
CA LYS A 133 13.24 20.69 -14.41
C LYS A 133 14.18 20.53 -13.23
N ALA A 134 14.55 19.30 -12.88
CA ALA A 134 15.46 19.01 -11.78
C ALA A 134 16.48 17.94 -12.19
N PRO A 135 17.72 18.00 -11.67
CA PRO A 135 18.76 17.06 -12.07
C PRO A 135 18.47 15.65 -11.55
N ALA A 136 18.24 14.70 -12.47
CA ALA A 136 18.02 13.28 -12.15
C ALA A 136 19.23 12.57 -11.50
N SER A 137 20.38 13.25 -11.40
CA SER A 137 21.57 12.78 -10.67
C SER A 137 21.57 13.19 -9.19
N ASN A 138 20.72 14.12 -8.78
CA ASN A 138 20.65 14.58 -7.40
C ASN A 138 19.78 13.61 -6.57
N GLN A 139 20.38 13.06 -5.51
CA GLN A 139 19.78 12.04 -4.67
C GLN A 139 18.50 12.53 -3.95
N GLU A 140 18.50 13.77 -3.45
CA GLU A 140 17.35 14.36 -2.78
C GLU A 140 16.18 14.62 -3.73
N THR A 141 16.48 14.99 -4.97
CA THR A 141 15.50 15.17 -6.06
C THR A 141 14.83 13.83 -6.38
N LEU A 142 15.62 12.76 -6.55
CA LEU A 142 15.09 11.41 -6.78
C LEU A 142 14.21 10.96 -5.62
N GLU A 143 14.70 11.12 -4.39
CA GLU A 143 13.97 10.75 -3.18
C GLU A 143 12.63 11.46 -3.09
N SER A 144 12.63 12.77 -3.31
CA SER A 144 11.43 13.58 -3.24
C SER A 144 10.42 13.18 -4.32
N PHE A 145 10.88 13.05 -5.56
CA PHE A 145 10.04 12.68 -6.69
C PHE A 145 9.40 11.30 -6.52
N PHE A 146 10.17 10.28 -6.11
CA PHE A 146 9.61 8.96 -5.87
C PHE A 146 8.78 8.88 -4.60
N SER A 147 9.05 9.69 -3.57
CA SER A 147 8.18 9.78 -2.39
C SER A 147 6.78 10.28 -2.74
N LEU A 148 6.69 11.31 -3.59
CA LEU A 148 5.42 11.82 -4.11
C LEU A 148 4.65 10.73 -4.88
N LEU A 149 5.32 9.99 -5.78
CA LEU A 149 4.70 8.91 -6.57
C LEU A 149 4.28 7.71 -5.73
N GLU A 150 5.14 7.27 -4.80
CA GLU A 150 4.83 6.19 -3.86
C GLU A 150 3.68 6.58 -2.92
N GLY A 151 3.59 7.83 -2.48
CA GLY A 151 2.46 8.24 -1.66
C GLY A 151 1.15 8.38 -2.45
N GLN A 152 1.18 8.71 -3.76
CA GLN A 152 -0.02 8.55 -4.60
C GLN A 152 -0.45 7.08 -4.70
N LYS A 153 0.49 6.15 -4.85
CA LYS A 153 0.20 4.72 -4.81
C LYS A 153 -0.51 4.34 -3.51
N PHE A 154 0.03 4.73 -2.35
CA PHE A 154 -0.57 4.41 -1.06
C PHE A 154 -1.90 5.15 -0.80
N SER A 155 -2.06 6.38 -1.31
CA SER A 155 -3.32 7.13 -1.28
C SER A 155 -4.42 6.41 -2.08
N MET A 156 -4.08 5.68 -3.13
CA MET A 156 -5.03 4.78 -3.81
C MET A 156 -5.21 3.45 -3.03
N SER A 157 -4.13 2.84 -2.54
CA SER A 157 -4.18 1.56 -1.83
C SER A 157 -5.01 1.61 -0.54
N MET A 158 -5.08 2.74 0.16
CA MET A 158 -5.92 2.87 1.36
C MET A 158 -7.42 2.75 1.07
N PHE A 159 -7.83 2.75 -0.21
CA PHE A 159 -9.20 2.46 -0.68
C PHE A 159 -9.43 0.98 -1.08
N THR A 160 -8.59 0.03 -0.64
CA THR A 160 -8.72 -1.41 -0.99
C THR A 160 -9.95 -2.05 -0.37
N SER A 161 -10.90 -2.48 -1.21
CA SER A 161 -12.32 -2.77 -0.86
C SER A 161 -12.55 -3.78 0.27
N CYS A 162 -11.58 -4.65 0.54
CA CYS A 162 -11.64 -5.63 1.62
C CYS A 162 -11.74 -4.97 3.00
N GLY A 163 -11.13 -3.79 3.18
CA GLY A 163 -11.13 -3.07 4.46
C GLY A 163 -12.48 -2.49 4.92
N TRP A 164 -13.56 -2.66 4.15
CA TRP A 164 -14.92 -2.33 4.57
C TRP A 164 -15.83 -3.55 4.67
N PHE A 165 -15.35 -4.75 4.32
CA PHE A 165 -16.24 -5.89 4.10
C PHE A 165 -16.73 -6.53 5.41
N PHE A 166 -15.85 -6.63 6.40
CA PHE A 166 -16.08 -7.33 7.66
C PHE A 166 -16.68 -6.43 8.74
N ALA A 167 -17.01 -7.04 9.87
CA ALA A 167 -17.85 -6.43 10.89
C ALA A 167 -17.16 -5.32 11.71
N ASP A 168 -15.83 -5.32 11.81
CA ASP A 168 -15.10 -4.45 12.74
C ASP A 168 -13.95 -3.67 12.11
N LEU A 169 -13.72 -2.47 12.67
CA LEU A 169 -12.63 -1.56 12.33
C LEU A 169 -11.24 -2.17 12.60
N SER A 170 -11.12 -3.07 13.57
CA SER A 170 -9.86 -3.72 13.96
C SER A 170 -9.52 -4.94 13.10
N GLY A 171 -10.27 -5.22 12.04
CA GLY A 171 -9.98 -6.29 11.10
C GLY A 171 -8.65 -6.08 10.38
N ILE A 172 -7.95 -7.17 10.04
CA ILE A 172 -6.65 -7.10 9.37
C ILE A 172 -6.70 -6.31 8.06
N GLU A 173 -7.84 -6.37 7.35
CA GLU A 173 -8.07 -5.67 6.10
C GLU A 173 -8.15 -4.14 6.31
N THR A 174 -8.85 -3.71 7.36
CA THR A 174 -9.00 -2.30 7.70
C THR A 174 -7.70 -1.73 8.28
N ILE A 175 -7.00 -2.51 9.12
CA ILE A 175 -5.65 -2.18 9.60
C ILE A 175 -4.70 -1.97 8.41
N GLN A 176 -4.78 -2.80 7.38
CA GLN A 176 -3.94 -2.65 6.19
C GLN A 176 -4.24 -1.34 5.44
N ASN A 177 -5.51 -0.93 5.32
CA ASN A 177 -5.88 0.35 4.71
C ASN A 177 -5.34 1.54 5.51
N LEU A 178 -5.47 1.50 6.84
CA LEU A 178 -4.90 2.51 7.73
C LEU A 178 -3.36 2.54 7.65
N ALA A 179 -2.70 1.38 7.51
CA ALA A 179 -1.26 1.31 7.33
C ALA A 179 -0.82 1.95 6.01
N PHE A 180 -1.59 1.79 4.94
CA PHE A 180 -1.36 2.52 3.70
C PHE A 180 -1.55 4.03 3.87
N ALA A 181 -2.60 4.48 4.57
CA ALA A 181 -2.84 5.90 4.85
C ALA A 181 -1.66 6.52 5.62
N VAL A 182 -1.22 5.90 6.71
CA VAL A 182 -0.06 6.35 7.50
C VAL A 182 1.23 6.34 6.68
N ARG A 183 1.42 5.35 5.81
CA ARG A 183 2.58 5.34 4.90
C ARG A 183 2.53 6.51 3.91
N ALA A 184 1.36 6.83 3.37
CA ALA A 184 1.17 7.95 2.46
C ALA A 184 1.47 9.29 3.17
N VAL A 185 0.95 9.48 4.40
CA VAL A 185 1.25 10.64 5.26
C VAL A 185 2.75 10.84 5.40
N LYS A 186 3.49 9.80 5.81
CA LYS A 186 4.94 9.89 6.04
C LYS A 186 5.74 10.26 4.80
N LEU A 187 5.30 9.80 3.63
CA LEU A 187 5.94 10.16 2.37
C LEU A 187 5.70 11.62 2.00
N TYR A 188 4.65 12.24 2.54
CA TYR A 188 4.19 13.58 2.18
C TYR A 188 4.56 14.66 3.21
N THR A 189 4.83 14.28 4.47
CA THR A 189 5.13 15.22 5.56
C THR A 189 6.26 16.21 5.22
N ARG A 190 7.25 15.83 4.41
CA ARG A 190 8.36 16.74 4.04
C ARG A 190 7.99 17.83 3.03
N PHE A 191 6.79 17.80 2.47
CA PHE A 191 6.32 18.73 1.42
C PHE A 191 5.26 19.71 1.92
N THR A 192 4.96 19.69 3.22
CA THR A 192 3.94 20.56 3.79
C THR A 192 4.28 20.87 5.25
N GLU A 193 3.82 22.03 5.71
CA GLU A 193 3.82 22.38 7.14
C GLU A 193 2.55 21.88 7.84
N GLU A 194 1.58 21.32 7.10
CA GLU A 194 0.39 20.71 7.69
C GLU A 194 0.76 19.47 8.51
N GLU A 195 0.19 19.39 9.72
CA GLU A 195 0.27 18.22 10.60
C GLU A 195 -0.63 17.09 10.08
N LEU A 196 -0.28 16.51 8.92
CA LEU A 196 -1.08 15.52 8.20
C LEU A 196 -1.47 14.32 9.06
N LEU A 197 -0.56 13.84 9.91
CA LEU A 197 -0.82 12.70 10.79
C LEU A 197 -1.84 13.07 11.86
N ASP A 198 -1.64 14.19 12.54
CA ASP A 198 -2.51 14.63 13.65
C ASP A 198 -3.92 14.95 13.16
N ASN A 199 -4.04 15.64 12.02
CA ASN A 199 -5.33 15.89 11.38
C ASN A 199 -6.03 14.56 11.05
N PHE A 200 -5.32 13.63 10.43
CA PHE A 200 -5.87 12.33 10.04
C PHE A 200 -6.33 11.49 11.25
N ILE A 201 -5.51 11.36 12.29
CA ILE A 201 -5.87 10.56 13.47
C ILE A 201 -6.98 11.22 14.30
N THR A 202 -7.06 12.56 14.32
CA THR A 202 -8.16 13.28 14.98
C THR A 202 -9.50 12.94 14.35
N GLU A 203 -9.58 12.91 13.02
CA GLU A 203 -10.81 12.50 12.33
C GLU A 203 -11.16 11.02 12.56
N LEU A 204 -10.15 10.16 12.67
CA LEU A 204 -10.32 8.73 12.95
C LEU A 204 -10.86 8.43 14.36
N GLU A 205 -10.84 9.38 15.29
CA GLU A 205 -11.48 9.22 16.61
C GLU A 205 -12.98 8.91 16.49
N LEU A 206 -13.63 9.36 15.42
CA LEU A 206 -15.05 9.11 15.19
C LEU A 206 -15.34 7.67 14.73
N ALA A 207 -14.34 6.98 14.19
CA ALA A 207 -14.47 5.58 13.79
C ALA A 207 -14.21 4.67 14.99
N GLN A 208 -15.25 4.04 15.52
CA GLN A 208 -15.18 3.23 16.74
C GLN A 208 -15.22 1.73 16.43
N SER A 209 -14.28 0.96 16.97
CA SER A 209 -14.37 -0.50 16.98
C SER A 209 -15.55 -0.95 17.84
N ASN A 210 -16.17 -2.08 17.48
CA ASN A 210 -17.12 -2.78 18.33
C ASN A 210 -16.45 -3.47 19.53
N ILE A 211 -15.11 -3.53 19.56
CA ILE A 211 -14.33 -4.06 20.66
C ILE A 211 -13.85 -2.88 21.53
N LYS A 212 -14.43 -2.76 22.73
CA LYS A 212 -14.15 -1.65 23.66
C LYS A 212 -12.66 -1.47 23.97
N ASP A 213 -11.93 -2.57 24.14
CA ASP A 213 -10.50 -2.53 24.48
C ASP A 213 -9.61 -2.13 23.30
N VAL A 214 -10.13 -2.16 22.06
CA VAL A 214 -9.43 -1.64 20.88
C VAL A 214 -9.61 -0.13 20.74
N GLY A 215 -10.82 0.37 21.03
CA GLY A 215 -11.13 1.80 20.95
C GLY A 215 -11.41 2.28 19.52
N SER A 216 -10.84 3.41 19.17
CA SER A 216 -11.09 4.15 17.92
C SER A 216 -10.05 3.88 16.83
N GLY A 217 -10.26 4.44 15.64
CA GLY A 217 -9.29 4.43 14.55
C GLY A 217 -7.98 5.12 14.94
N ARG A 218 -8.04 6.15 15.79
CA ARG A 218 -6.85 6.79 16.38
C ARG A 218 -6.04 5.78 17.21
N ASP A 219 -6.71 5.10 18.13
CA ASP A 219 -6.06 4.13 19.03
C ASP A 219 -5.37 3.02 18.21
N ILE A 220 -6.02 2.53 17.15
CA ILE A 220 -5.44 1.56 16.22
C ILE A 220 -4.18 2.11 15.55
N VAL A 221 -4.22 3.36 15.06
CA VAL A 221 -3.04 3.97 14.42
C VAL A 221 -1.88 4.09 15.40
N GLU A 222 -2.13 4.63 16.60
CA GLU A 222 -1.11 4.89 17.61
C GLU A 222 -0.51 3.60 18.18
N THR A 223 -1.35 2.62 18.51
CA THR A 223 -0.93 1.41 19.23
C THR A 223 -0.48 0.27 18.33
N VAL A 224 -0.99 0.19 17.09
CA VAL A 224 -0.68 -0.90 16.15
C VAL A 224 0.15 -0.41 14.99
N ILE A 225 -0.24 0.67 14.33
CA ILE A 225 0.31 0.99 13.01
C ILE A 225 1.64 1.73 13.13
N LEU A 226 1.75 2.71 14.03
CA LEU A 226 2.97 3.49 14.18
C LEU A 226 4.15 2.65 14.69
N ILE A 227 3.89 1.62 15.52
CA ILE A 227 4.92 0.72 16.05
C ILE A 227 5.50 -0.24 15.02
N LEU A 228 4.74 -0.58 13.96
CA LEU A 228 5.16 -1.54 12.93
C LEU A 228 6.09 -0.92 11.88
N GLN A 229 6.29 0.39 11.91
CA GLN A 229 6.93 1.14 10.84
C GLN A 229 8.45 0.94 10.87
N LYS A 230 8.99 0.34 9.81
CA LYS A 230 10.43 0.15 9.63
C LYS A 230 11.02 1.34 8.88
N LYS A 231 12.15 1.85 9.38
CA LYS A 231 12.97 2.87 8.71
C LYS A 231 14.19 2.21 8.07
N LEU A 232 15.01 2.97 7.36
CA LEU A 232 16.26 2.49 6.76
C LEU A 232 17.20 1.78 7.73
N TRP A 233 17.28 2.24 9.00
CA TRP A 233 18.12 1.59 10.01
C TRP A 233 17.74 0.12 10.23
N PHE A 234 16.47 -0.26 10.05
CA PHE A 234 16.03 -1.65 10.18
C PHE A 234 16.62 -2.52 9.06
N GLY A 235 16.62 -2.00 7.82
CA GLY A 235 17.32 -2.63 6.70
C GLY A 235 18.82 -2.76 6.97
N ALA A 236 19.45 -1.70 7.50
CA ALA A 236 20.86 -1.71 7.88
C ALA A 236 21.17 -2.79 8.91
N SER A 237 20.40 -2.86 10.00
CA SER A 237 20.58 -3.90 11.02
C SER A 237 20.47 -5.31 10.42
N LEU A 238 19.49 -5.57 9.55
CA LEU A 238 19.32 -6.88 8.94
C LEU A 238 20.54 -7.32 8.10
N PHE A 239 21.10 -6.41 7.30
CA PHE A 239 22.30 -6.71 6.52
C PHE A 239 23.52 -6.93 7.40
N ILE A 240 23.71 -6.11 8.44
CA ILE A 240 24.80 -6.28 9.42
C ILE A 240 24.69 -7.65 10.10
N PHE A 241 23.51 -8.02 10.62
CA PHE A 241 23.31 -9.31 11.29
C PHE A 241 23.58 -10.50 10.35
N ARG A 242 23.14 -10.42 9.09
CA ARG A 242 23.37 -11.48 8.10
C ARG A 242 24.86 -11.70 7.79
N GLU A 243 25.62 -10.62 7.72
CA GLU A 243 27.07 -10.66 7.49
C GLU A 243 27.79 -11.28 8.70
N LEU A 244 27.44 -10.85 9.91
CA LEU A 244 28.10 -11.32 11.14
C LEU A 244 27.78 -12.77 11.52
N VAL A 245 26.60 -13.27 11.15
CA VAL A 245 26.15 -14.64 11.44
C VAL A 245 26.46 -15.61 10.29
N GLU A 246 27.13 -15.13 9.23
CA GLU A 246 27.54 -15.95 8.06
C GLU A 246 26.41 -16.82 7.47
N THR A 247 25.20 -16.27 7.37
CA THR A 247 24.08 -17.00 6.76
C THR A 247 24.33 -17.28 5.27
N GLU A 248 23.77 -18.35 4.70
CA GLU A 248 23.89 -18.67 3.26
C GLU A 248 23.48 -17.49 2.35
N ASP A 249 22.57 -16.64 2.85
CA ASP A 249 22.06 -15.43 2.18
C ASP A 249 22.88 -14.15 2.45
N SER A 250 24.03 -14.21 3.13
CA SER A 250 24.86 -13.03 3.44
C SER A 250 25.30 -12.25 2.20
N LYS A 251 25.37 -12.93 1.05
CA LYS A 251 25.72 -12.31 -0.25
C LYS A 251 24.57 -11.57 -0.92
N GLN A 252 23.33 -11.67 -0.43
CA GLN A 252 22.20 -10.96 -1.01
C GLN A 252 22.26 -9.47 -0.69
N GLU A 253 22.36 -8.65 -1.74
CA GLU A 253 22.36 -7.18 -1.62
C GLU A 253 20.95 -6.61 -1.42
N VAL A 254 19.89 -7.40 -1.61
CA VAL A 254 18.50 -6.94 -1.51
C VAL A 254 17.74 -7.79 -0.51
N TYR A 255 17.03 -7.13 0.41
CA TYR A 255 16.09 -7.77 1.32
C TYR A 255 14.79 -6.96 1.41
N GLY A 256 13.70 -7.55 0.92
CA GLY A 256 12.41 -6.87 0.81
C GLY A 256 12.52 -5.61 -0.04
N ILE A 257 12.36 -4.45 0.59
CA ILE A 257 12.46 -3.14 -0.07
C ILE A 257 13.80 -2.44 0.16
N PHE A 258 14.72 -3.06 0.89
CA PHE A 258 16.02 -2.48 1.21
C PHE A 258 17.10 -3.07 0.30
N LYS A 259 18.04 -2.23 -0.11
CA LYS A 259 19.25 -2.62 -0.84
C LYS A 259 20.48 -2.15 -0.08
N ARG A 260 21.44 -3.03 0.14
CA ARG A 260 22.78 -2.73 0.61
C ARG A 260 23.60 -2.20 -0.56
N GLU A 261 24.09 -0.98 -0.46
CA GLU A 261 25.00 -0.39 -1.46
C GLU A 261 26.46 -0.69 -1.12
N SER A 262 26.81 -0.61 0.16
CA SER A 262 28.14 -0.95 0.68
C SER A 262 28.05 -1.42 2.13
N LEU A 263 29.01 -2.23 2.55
CA LEU A 263 29.20 -2.64 3.95
C LEU A 263 30.68 -2.88 4.18
N SER A 264 31.24 -2.23 5.19
CA SER A 264 32.59 -2.49 5.69
C SER A 264 32.51 -2.87 7.17
N ILE A 265 33.23 -3.92 7.56
CA ILE A 265 33.29 -4.39 8.94
C ILE A 265 34.75 -4.61 9.32
N GLU A 266 35.17 -3.98 10.40
CA GLU A 266 36.46 -4.18 11.05
C GLU A 266 36.25 -4.82 12.43
N LYS A 267 36.95 -5.92 12.70
CA LYS A 267 37.03 -6.49 14.04
C LYS A 267 38.15 -5.78 14.83
N LYS A 268 37.82 -5.23 15.99
CA LYS A 268 38.79 -4.69 16.97
C LYS A 268 38.48 -5.29 18.33
N ASP A 269 39.46 -5.94 18.92
CA ASP A 269 39.31 -6.68 20.18
C ASP A 269 38.09 -7.64 20.15
N ASN A 270 37.13 -7.42 21.06
CA ASN A 270 35.88 -8.17 21.18
C ASN A 270 34.68 -7.42 20.56
N SER A 271 34.88 -6.48 19.63
CA SER A 271 33.80 -5.78 18.95
C SER A 271 34.01 -5.70 17.44
N PHE A 272 32.91 -5.55 16.72
CA PHE A 272 32.87 -5.22 15.30
C PHE A 272 32.45 -3.76 15.15
N HIS A 273 33.16 -3.02 14.31
CA HIS A 273 32.84 -1.66 13.93
C HIS A 273 32.69 -1.59 12.41
N GLY A 274 31.84 -0.70 11.92
CA GLY A 274 31.67 -0.59 10.50
C GLY A 274 30.76 0.53 10.06
N GLU A 275 30.66 0.65 8.74
CA GLU A 275 29.68 1.49 8.08
C GLU A 275 28.89 0.66 7.06
N ILE A 276 27.63 1.02 6.90
CA ILE A 276 26.74 0.43 5.91
C ILE A 276 25.93 1.51 5.22
N GLU A 277 25.90 1.48 3.89
CA GLU A 277 25.03 2.32 3.08
C GLU A 277 23.82 1.51 2.60
N VAL A 278 22.62 2.01 2.86
CA VAL A 278 21.36 1.33 2.53
C VAL A 278 20.44 2.26 1.77
N THR A 279 19.82 1.74 0.72
CA THR A 279 18.80 2.40 -0.08
C THR A 279 17.43 1.73 0.13
N ALA A 280 16.38 2.51 0.28
CA ALA A 280 14.99 2.05 0.20
C ALA A 280 14.57 2.08 -1.28
N LEU A 281 14.44 0.92 -1.91
CA LEU A 281 14.15 0.79 -3.34
C LEU A 281 12.91 1.58 -3.83
N PRO A 282 11.80 1.70 -3.07
CA PRO A 282 10.62 2.40 -3.55
C PRO A 282 10.82 3.90 -3.75
N THR A 283 11.51 4.54 -2.79
CA THR A 283 11.73 5.99 -2.77
C THR A 283 13.12 6.37 -3.27
N LEU A 284 14.04 5.42 -3.37
CA LEU A 284 15.47 5.64 -3.52
C LEU A 284 16.11 6.43 -2.35
N GLU A 285 15.40 6.59 -1.22
CA GLU A 285 15.96 7.17 0.01
C GLU A 285 17.21 6.40 0.41
N LYS A 286 18.30 7.11 0.70
CA LYS A 286 19.61 6.50 0.95
C LYS A 286 20.22 7.09 2.21
N ASN A 287 20.82 6.24 3.04
CA ASN A 287 21.52 6.70 4.24
C ASN A 287 22.70 5.79 4.59
N ILE A 288 23.71 6.38 5.25
CA ILE A 288 24.89 5.69 5.77
C ILE A 288 24.75 5.58 7.28
N PHE A 289 24.89 4.36 7.80
CA PHE A 289 24.86 4.08 9.24
C PHE A 289 26.23 3.62 9.69
N PHE A 290 26.73 4.23 10.76
CA PHE A 290 27.88 3.74 11.51
C PHE A 290 27.38 2.85 12.64
N PHE A 291 28.04 1.72 12.86
CA PHE A 291 27.63 0.77 13.88
C PHE A 291 28.80 0.22 14.68
N THR A 292 28.47 -0.28 15.86
CA THR A 292 29.36 -1.05 16.72
C THR A 292 28.54 -2.16 17.36
N THR A 293 29.07 -3.37 17.39
CA THR A 293 28.44 -4.51 18.07
C THR A 293 29.50 -5.33 18.78
N ASP A 294 29.21 -5.72 20.01
CA ASP A 294 30.08 -6.60 20.78
C ASP A 294 29.97 -8.03 20.24
N GLN A 295 31.06 -8.80 20.35
CA GLN A 295 31.01 -10.25 20.16
C GLN A 295 30.14 -10.82 21.27
N VAL A 296 28.97 -11.31 20.90
CA VAL A 296 28.17 -12.16 21.78
C VAL A 296 28.78 -13.56 21.68
N GLU A 297 29.40 -14.06 22.74
CA GLU A 297 29.80 -15.47 22.79
C GLU A 297 28.55 -16.34 22.56
N PRO A 298 28.64 -17.40 21.73
CA PRO A 298 27.51 -18.28 21.52
C PRO A 298 27.12 -18.91 22.87
N PHE A 299 25.85 -18.69 23.27
CA PHE A 299 25.23 -19.41 24.38
C PHE A 299 25.14 -20.92 24.11
#